data_AF-A0A9W8GJ00-F1
#
_entry.id   AF-A0A9W8GJ00-F1
#
_cell.length_a   1.000
_cell.length_b   1.000
_cell.length_c   1.000
_cell.angle_alpha   90.00
_cell.angle_beta   90.00
_cell.angle_gamma   90.00
#
_symmetry.space_group_name_H-M   'P 1'
#
loop_
_entity.id
_entity.type
_entity.pdbx_description
1 polymer ?
#
loop_
_entity_poly.entity_id
_entity_poly.type
_entity_poly.pdbx_seq_one_letter_code
_entity_poly.pdbx_strand_id
1 'polypeptide(L)'
;MTSEYNAAQRLLHKIKQSVSEFELNNSGGSTTVVEAAVAQDLQTLSKSITEYRILGRQESNERKRKTMLDRATAMADDHELLKRRFEKIKLRKTERETFTQGRGELLQGAAETAITVDEDAFWNRSERALDGYIMQGMASLDNLREQRGILEGTRRRLWNAGGTLGLSRSVIGYINRRTAQDKVFLVAGMFLTCRLNTHYSSEVLCIARFYGQCPNALNAHVSGLDDGELTIEWELTKDGTTIVQSTSLAMTNSEGSAMRRVLDKAETARIALSAMSIALQQSGDMLPTSIEFLLPPQPIMMSVLSGLAVLLFLASVQPIGLAGLVHWIVPQRVFQLLLYSLAALHAVEAVALFLVCCYVRRLPREYEMNWDAAMQYTVSTLVFGVFTGIVFMRQVMKPPEYVKKKVE
;
A
#
# COMPACT_ATOMS: atom_id res chain seq x y z
N MET A 1 -15.62 -6.43 25.73
CA MET A 1 -16.73 -6.94 24.89
C MET A 1 -16.36 -8.05 23.92
N THR A 2 -15.20 -8.03 23.25
CA THR A 2 -14.73 -9.15 22.39
C THR A 2 -14.29 -10.38 23.19
N SER A 3 -13.88 -10.21 24.45
CA SER A 3 -13.34 -11.28 25.30
C SER A 3 -14.34 -12.41 25.58
N GLU A 4 -15.57 -12.09 25.99
CA GLU A 4 -16.59 -13.11 26.33
C GLU A 4 -17.06 -13.89 25.10
N TYR A 5 -17.26 -13.19 23.98
CA TYR A 5 -17.56 -13.84 22.70
C TYR A 5 -16.45 -14.82 22.31
N ASN A 6 -15.19 -14.40 22.45
CA ASN A 6 -14.04 -15.26 22.15
C ASN A 6 -13.92 -16.43 23.13
N ALA A 7 -14.32 -16.26 24.40
CA ALA A 7 -14.38 -17.34 25.37
C ALA A 7 -15.47 -18.37 25.01
N ALA A 8 -16.67 -17.92 24.65
CA ALA A 8 -17.76 -18.79 24.18
C ALA A 8 -17.38 -19.55 22.90
N GLN A 9 -16.70 -18.89 21.95
CA GLN A 9 -16.17 -19.51 20.73
C GLN A 9 -15.16 -20.63 21.03
N ARG A 10 -14.25 -20.41 21.99
CA ARG A 10 -13.28 -21.44 22.42
C ARG A 10 -13.99 -22.64 23.04
N LEU A 11 -14.98 -22.41 23.91
CA LEU A 11 -15.80 -23.47 24.49
C LEU A 11 -16.55 -24.26 23.41
N LEU A 12 -17.11 -23.58 22.42
CA LEU A 12 -17.80 -24.20 21.29
C LEU A 12 -16.87 -25.08 20.44
N HIS A 13 -15.62 -24.66 20.21
CA HIS A 13 -14.62 -25.50 19.55
C HIS A 13 -14.23 -26.72 20.39
N LYS A 14 -14.05 -26.53 21.71
CA LYS A 14 -13.78 -27.62 22.64
C LYS A 14 -14.90 -28.67 22.61
N ILE A 15 -16.16 -28.25 22.68
CA ILE A 15 -17.32 -29.15 22.60
C ILE A 15 -17.34 -29.89 21.26
N LYS A 16 -17.07 -29.23 20.13
CA LYS A 16 -16.99 -29.89 18.82
C LYS A 16 -15.96 -31.02 18.81
N GLN A 17 -14.79 -30.77 19.38
CA GLN A 17 -13.72 -31.77 19.49
C GLN A 17 -14.14 -32.92 20.41
N SER A 18 -14.64 -32.63 21.62
CA SER A 18 -15.06 -33.65 22.58
C SER A 18 -16.22 -34.50 22.07
N VAL A 19 -17.18 -33.93 21.33
CA VAL A 19 -18.27 -34.68 20.67
C VAL A 19 -17.72 -35.60 19.57
N SER A 20 -16.73 -35.15 18.82
CA SER A 20 -16.08 -35.99 17.80
C SER A 20 -15.25 -37.12 18.42
N GLU A 21 -14.56 -36.84 19.52
CA GLU A 21 -13.81 -37.85 20.28
C GLU A 21 -14.76 -38.89 20.89
N PHE A 22 -15.91 -38.43 21.41
CA PHE A 22 -16.97 -39.31 21.87
C PHE A 22 -17.50 -40.19 20.75
N GLU A 23 -17.65 -39.70 19.52
CA GLU A 23 -18.10 -40.49 18.38
C GLU A 23 -17.10 -41.62 18.00
N LEU A 24 -15.80 -41.34 18.07
CA LEU A 24 -14.74 -42.28 17.68
C LEU A 24 -14.46 -43.36 18.74
N ASN A 25 -14.63 -43.04 20.02
CA ASN A 25 -14.33 -43.96 21.11
C ASN A 25 -15.43 -45.02 21.29
N ASN A 26 -15.17 -46.25 20.83
CA ASN A 26 -16.07 -47.41 21.00
C ASN A 26 -15.80 -48.22 22.29
N SER A 27 -14.82 -47.82 23.10
CA SER A 27 -14.40 -48.55 24.31
C SER A 27 -15.24 -48.10 25.52
N GLY A 28 -16.00 -49.03 26.14
CA GLY A 28 -16.99 -48.71 27.18
C GLY A 28 -16.46 -47.97 28.42
N GLY A 29 -15.20 -48.16 28.81
CA GLY A 29 -14.64 -47.55 30.04
C GLY A 29 -14.28 -46.05 29.94
N SER A 30 -13.84 -45.56 28.78
CA SER A 30 -13.46 -44.15 28.58
C SER A 30 -14.64 -43.28 28.13
N THR A 31 -15.78 -43.90 27.80
CA THR A 31 -16.92 -43.24 27.18
C THR A 31 -17.71 -42.39 28.18
N THR A 32 -17.85 -42.85 29.43
CA THR A 32 -18.62 -42.17 30.49
C THR A 32 -17.98 -40.87 30.97
N VAL A 33 -16.64 -40.82 31.02
CA VAL A 33 -15.89 -39.61 31.43
C VAL A 33 -16.03 -38.50 30.39
N VAL A 34 -15.90 -38.85 29.11
CA VAL A 34 -16.06 -37.89 28.00
C VAL A 34 -17.53 -37.45 27.89
N GLU A 35 -18.49 -38.34 28.15
CA GLU A 35 -19.91 -38.00 28.19
C GLU A 35 -20.23 -36.92 29.23
N ALA A 36 -19.77 -37.12 30.47
CA ALA A 36 -19.97 -36.17 31.56
C ALA A 36 -19.31 -34.82 31.26
N ALA A 37 -18.10 -34.83 30.69
CA ALA A 37 -17.39 -33.62 30.30
C ALA A 37 -18.12 -32.83 29.20
N VAL A 38 -18.63 -33.53 28.16
CA VAL A 38 -19.41 -32.88 27.09
C VAL A 38 -20.73 -32.30 27.62
N ALA A 39 -21.42 -33.02 28.51
CA ALA A 39 -22.66 -32.53 29.13
C ALA A 39 -22.41 -31.25 29.95
N GLN A 40 -21.33 -31.22 30.74
CA GLN A 40 -20.94 -30.04 31.52
C GLN A 40 -20.56 -28.85 30.64
N ASP A 41 -19.75 -29.09 29.59
CA ASP A 41 -19.35 -28.03 28.66
C ASP A 41 -20.57 -27.46 27.90
N LEU A 42 -21.54 -28.30 27.51
CA LEU A 42 -22.80 -27.86 26.89
C LEU A 42 -23.65 -26.98 27.82
N GLN A 43 -23.71 -27.30 29.11
CA GLN A 43 -24.41 -26.45 30.09
C GLN A 43 -23.70 -25.11 30.27
N THR A 44 -22.37 -25.14 30.32
CA THR A 44 -21.53 -23.93 30.47
C THR A 44 -21.68 -22.99 29.27
N LEU A 45 -21.70 -23.55 28.05
CA LEU A 45 -21.93 -22.76 26.83
C LEU A 45 -23.33 -22.14 26.80
N SER A 46 -24.38 -22.87 27.22
CA SER A 46 -25.75 -22.35 27.30
C SER A 46 -25.85 -21.11 28.20
N LYS A 47 -25.20 -21.18 29.37
CA LYS A 47 -25.12 -20.07 30.32
C LYS A 47 -24.40 -18.86 29.70
N SER A 48 -23.24 -19.09 29.07
CA SER A 48 -22.45 -18.03 28.43
C SER A 48 -23.19 -17.35 27.27
N ILE A 49 -23.97 -18.10 26.47
CA ILE A 49 -24.82 -17.53 25.41
C ILE A 49 -25.89 -16.62 26.01
N THR A 50 -26.50 -17.03 27.12
CA THR A 50 -27.54 -16.24 27.81
C THR A 50 -26.97 -14.93 28.35
N GLU A 51 -25.81 -14.99 29.01
CA GLU A 51 -25.08 -13.81 29.49
C GLU A 51 -24.73 -12.85 28.33
N TYR A 52 -24.23 -13.39 27.22
CA TYR A 52 -23.91 -12.61 26.03
C TYR A 52 -25.14 -11.95 25.40
N ARG A 53 -26.32 -12.59 25.43
CA ARG A 53 -27.60 -11.99 25.00
C ARG A 53 -28.02 -10.83 25.90
N ILE A 54 -27.86 -10.98 27.21
CA ILE A 54 -28.19 -9.94 28.19
C ILE A 54 -27.32 -8.70 27.94
N LEU A 55 -26.01 -8.89 27.80
CA LEU A 55 -25.08 -7.81 27.49
C LEU A 55 -25.37 -7.17 26.13
N GLY A 56 -25.73 -7.99 25.14
CA GLY A 56 -26.16 -7.49 23.83
C GLY A 56 -27.39 -6.57 23.93
N ARG A 57 -28.35 -6.88 24.82
CA ARG A 57 -29.54 -6.04 25.04
C ARG A 57 -29.24 -4.73 25.79
N GLN A 58 -28.20 -4.70 26.61
CA GLN A 58 -27.80 -3.53 27.41
C GLN A 58 -26.91 -2.53 26.64
N GLU A 59 -26.36 -2.91 25.48
CA GLU A 59 -25.50 -2.06 24.68
C GLU A 59 -26.26 -0.86 24.09
N SER A 60 -25.77 0.36 24.33
CA SER A 60 -26.39 1.61 23.90
C SER A 60 -26.31 1.86 22.39
N ASN A 61 -25.30 1.29 21.73
CA ASN A 61 -25.10 1.44 20.29
C ASN A 61 -25.93 0.41 19.51
N GLU A 62 -26.90 0.90 18.72
CA GLU A 62 -27.84 0.05 17.97
C GLU A 62 -27.17 -0.92 16.97
N ARG A 63 -26.11 -0.49 16.27
CA ARG A 63 -25.39 -1.37 15.32
C ARG A 63 -24.66 -2.49 16.05
N LYS A 64 -24.05 -2.18 17.19
CA LYS A 64 -23.35 -3.19 18.02
C LYS A 64 -24.34 -4.14 18.68
N ARG A 65 -25.43 -3.61 19.24
CA ARG A 65 -26.55 -4.39 19.80
C ARG A 65 -27.08 -5.42 18.81
N LYS A 66 -27.39 -5.00 17.57
CA LYS A 66 -27.86 -5.91 16.52
C LYS A 66 -26.84 -7.00 16.22
N THR A 67 -25.57 -6.62 16.02
CA THR A 67 -24.49 -7.58 15.74
C THR A 67 -24.28 -8.59 16.88
N MET A 68 -24.40 -8.16 18.13
CA MET A 68 -24.28 -9.05 19.30
C MET A 68 -25.44 -10.03 19.39
N LEU A 69 -26.67 -9.57 19.13
CA LEU A 69 -27.85 -10.42 19.09
C LEU A 69 -27.75 -11.46 17.96
N ASP A 70 -27.32 -11.06 16.77
CA ASP A 70 -27.14 -11.95 15.62
C ASP A 70 -26.03 -13.00 15.88
N ARG A 71 -24.96 -12.62 16.58
CA ARG A 71 -23.92 -13.58 17.01
C ARG A 71 -24.43 -14.54 18.08
N ALA A 72 -25.27 -14.06 18.99
CA ALA A 72 -25.83 -14.87 20.04
C ALA A 72 -26.85 -15.90 19.52
N THR A 73 -27.66 -15.54 18.53
CA THR A 73 -28.56 -16.49 17.85
C THR A 73 -27.78 -17.55 17.11
N ALA A 74 -26.73 -17.17 16.37
CA ALA A 74 -25.87 -18.14 15.70
C ALA A 74 -25.19 -19.13 16.67
N MET A 75 -24.73 -18.66 17.84
CA MET A 75 -24.16 -19.55 18.87
C MET A 75 -25.22 -20.45 19.52
N ALA A 76 -26.45 -19.97 19.68
CA ALA A 76 -27.57 -20.77 20.19
C ALA A 76 -27.94 -21.90 19.20
N ASP A 77 -27.98 -21.60 17.91
CA ASP A 77 -28.25 -22.60 16.87
C ASP A 77 -27.16 -23.70 16.84
N ASP A 78 -25.89 -23.30 16.96
CA ASP A 78 -24.77 -24.25 17.03
C ASP A 78 -24.80 -25.09 18.32
N HIS A 79 -25.18 -24.50 19.46
CA HIS A 79 -25.38 -25.22 20.72
C HIS A 79 -26.47 -26.28 20.58
N GLU A 80 -27.61 -25.93 20.00
CA GLU A 80 -28.72 -26.87 19.78
C GLU A 80 -28.32 -28.01 18.85
N LEU A 81 -27.60 -27.71 17.77
CA LEU A 81 -27.08 -28.73 16.86
C LEU A 81 -26.12 -29.69 17.57
N LEU A 82 -25.17 -29.17 18.34
CA LEU A 82 -24.21 -29.99 19.09
C LEU A 82 -24.90 -30.86 20.12
N LYS A 83 -25.88 -30.31 20.83
CA LYS A 83 -26.72 -31.07 21.77
C LYS A 83 -27.45 -32.21 21.08
N ARG A 84 -28.14 -31.94 19.96
CA ARG A 84 -28.85 -32.97 19.19
C ARG A 84 -27.90 -34.06 18.68
N ARG A 85 -26.71 -33.68 18.18
CA ARG A 85 -25.70 -34.61 17.70
C ARG A 85 -25.21 -35.51 18.84
N PHE A 86 -24.94 -34.93 20.00
CA PHE A 86 -24.50 -35.66 21.19
C PHE A 86 -25.55 -36.66 21.66
N GLU A 87 -26.82 -36.26 21.80
CA GLU A 87 -27.93 -37.15 22.19
C GLU A 87 -28.09 -38.32 21.21
N LYS A 88 -27.94 -38.06 19.89
CA LYS A 88 -28.04 -39.11 18.87
C LYS A 88 -26.88 -40.11 18.95
N ILE A 89 -25.65 -39.64 19.16
CA ILE A 89 -24.50 -40.53 19.33
C ILE A 89 -24.66 -41.35 20.61
N LYS A 90 -25.14 -40.73 21.69
CA LYS A 90 -25.43 -41.42 22.95
C LYS A 90 -26.46 -42.54 22.73
N LEU A 91 -27.59 -42.26 22.09
CA LEU A 91 -28.61 -43.26 21.78
C LEU A 91 -28.04 -44.43 20.97
N ARG A 92 -27.29 -44.15 19.90
CA ARG A 92 -26.66 -45.20 19.06
C ARG A 92 -25.70 -46.09 19.84
N LYS A 93 -24.96 -45.52 20.81
CA LYS A 93 -24.06 -46.31 21.65
C LYS A 93 -24.84 -47.20 22.62
N THR A 94 -25.89 -46.67 23.26
CA THR A 94 -26.75 -47.46 24.15
C THR A 94 -27.45 -48.60 23.41
N GLU A 95 -27.99 -48.36 22.20
CA GLU A 95 -28.58 -49.41 21.35
C GLU A 95 -27.57 -50.48 20.94
N ARG A 96 -26.32 -50.09 20.71
CA ARG A 96 -25.25 -51.03 20.37
C ARG A 96 -24.86 -51.89 21.56
N GLU A 97 -24.81 -51.31 22.76
CA GLU A 97 -24.56 -52.03 24.01
C GLU A 97 -25.66 -53.06 24.28
N THR A 98 -26.94 -52.69 24.16
CA THR A 98 -28.06 -53.63 24.33
C THR A 98 -28.05 -54.74 23.27
N PHE A 99 -27.72 -54.42 22.01
CA PHE A 99 -27.57 -55.44 20.96
C PHE A 99 -26.42 -56.42 21.24
N THR A 100 -25.29 -55.94 21.76
CA THR A 100 -24.16 -56.81 22.14
C THR A 100 -24.49 -57.69 23.34
N GLN A 101 -25.24 -57.18 24.32
CA GLN A 101 -25.72 -57.97 25.45
C GLN A 101 -26.71 -59.06 25.00
N GLY A 102 -27.72 -58.70 24.20
CA GLY A 102 -28.69 -59.66 23.67
C GLY A 102 -28.05 -60.75 22.80
N ARG A 103 -26.99 -60.43 22.02
CA ARG A 103 -26.20 -61.45 21.31
C ARG A 103 -25.47 -62.41 22.25
N GLY A 104 -24.96 -61.93 23.38
CA GLY A 104 -24.30 -62.77 24.38
C GLY A 104 -25.26 -63.79 24.99
N GLU A 105 -26.47 -63.35 25.33
CA GLU A 105 -27.53 -64.20 25.87
C GLU A 105 -28.00 -65.26 24.84
N LEU A 106 -28.14 -64.87 23.57
CA LEU A 106 -28.51 -65.79 22.49
C LEU A 106 -27.41 -66.80 22.15
N LEU A 107 -26.14 -66.41 22.22
CA LEU A 107 -25.00 -67.31 22.01
C LEU A 107 -24.86 -68.34 23.14
N GLN A 108 -25.31 -68.00 24.34
CA GLN A 108 -25.34 -68.94 25.46
C GLN A 108 -26.46 -69.98 25.31
N GLY A 109 -27.61 -69.60 24.74
CA GLY A 109 -28.72 -70.52 24.45
C GLY A 109 -28.53 -71.38 23.18
N ALA A 110 -27.74 -70.93 22.20
CA ALA A 110 -27.51 -71.66 20.94
C ALA A 110 -26.55 -72.85 21.07
N ALA A 111 -25.81 -72.98 22.18
CA ALA A 111 -24.90 -74.11 22.41
C ALA A 111 -25.63 -75.45 22.69
N GLU A 112 -26.93 -75.42 23.02
CA GLU A 112 -27.69 -76.62 23.42
C GLU A 112 -28.46 -77.31 22.27
N THR A 113 -28.54 -76.73 21.07
CA THR A 113 -29.36 -77.31 19.98
C THR A 113 -28.56 -77.52 18.69
N ALA A 114 -27.92 -78.69 18.59
CA ALA A 114 -27.25 -79.16 17.39
C ALA A 114 -28.27 -79.51 16.28
N ILE A 115 -27.95 -79.08 15.06
CA ILE A 115 -28.86 -78.85 13.93
C ILE A 115 -29.09 -80.14 13.12
N THR A 116 -30.34 -80.62 13.09
CA THR A 116 -30.89 -81.36 11.93
C THR A 116 -31.39 -80.34 10.92
N VAL A 117 -31.12 -80.55 9.63
CA VAL A 117 -31.59 -79.65 8.55
C VAL A 117 -33.09 -79.84 8.38
N ASP A 118 -33.83 -78.95 9.04
CA ASP A 118 -35.28 -78.84 8.97
C ASP A 118 -35.68 -77.73 7.97
N GLU A 119 -36.72 -77.99 7.18
CA GLU A 119 -37.24 -77.11 6.15
C GLU A 119 -37.89 -75.86 6.78
N ASP A 120 -38.49 -76.03 7.96
CA ASP A 120 -38.96 -74.93 8.81
C ASP A 120 -37.79 -74.05 9.30
N ALA A 121 -36.61 -74.64 9.50
CA ALA A 121 -35.39 -73.87 9.82
C ALA A 121 -34.86 -73.12 8.59
N PHE A 122 -35.12 -73.58 7.36
CA PHE A 122 -34.78 -72.83 6.14
C PHE A 122 -35.71 -71.61 5.96
N TRP A 123 -37.03 -71.78 6.13
CA TRP A 123 -37.98 -70.67 6.08
C TRP A 123 -37.69 -69.63 7.16
N ASN A 124 -37.47 -70.08 8.41
CA ASN A 124 -37.09 -69.18 9.51
C ASN A 124 -35.74 -68.47 9.29
N ARG A 125 -34.79 -69.08 8.56
CA ARG A 125 -33.52 -68.42 8.19
C ARG A 125 -33.73 -67.40 7.06
N SER A 126 -34.57 -67.71 6.09
CA SER A 126 -34.88 -66.83 4.97
C SER A 126 -35.71 -65.62 5.43
N GLU A 127 -36.68 -65.80 6.32
CA GLU A 127 -37.44 -64.72 6.95
C GLU A 127 -36.52 -63.79 7.73
N ARG A 128 -35.65 -64.34 8.58
CA ARG A 128 -34.63 -63.55 9.30
C ARG A 128 -33.64 -62.84 8.37
N ALA A 129 -33.28 -63.44 7.24
CA ALA A 129 -32.41 -62.81 6.25
C ALA A 129 -33.12 -61.68 5.49
N LEU A 130 -34.39 -61.88 5.11
CA LEU A 130 -35.24 -60.86 4.48
C LEU A 130 -35.48 -59.68 5.41
N ASP A 131 -35.78 -59.94 6.69
CA ASP A 131 -35.89 -58.89 7.72
C ASP A 131 -34.57 -58.14 7.89
N GLY A 132 -33.43 -58.85 7.84
CA GLY A 132 -32.11 -58.25 7.82
C GLY A 132 -31.91 -57.28 6.65
N TYR A 133 -32.33 -57.67 5.43
CA TYR A 133 -32.25 -56.81 4.25
C TYR A 133 -33.22 -55.63 4.29
N ILE A 134 -34.44 -55.83 4.81
CA ILE A 134 -35.42 -54.76 5.00
C ILE A 134 -34.90 -53.75 6.03
N MET A 135 -34.34 -54.23 7.13
CA MET A 135 -33.72 -53.39 8.17
C MET A 135 -32.52 -52.63 7.62
N GLN A 136 -31.67 -53.26 6.80
CA GLN A 136 -30.57 -52.60 6.10
C GLN A 136 -31.07 -51.55 5.10
N GLY A 137 -32.15 -51.84 4.39
CA GLY A 137 -32.82 -50.92 3.46
C GLY A 137 -33.40 -49.70 4.17
N MET A 138 -34.10 -49.91 5.29
CA MET A 138 -34.63 -48.84 6.14
C MET A 138 -33.50 -47.97 6.72
N ALA A 139 -32.41 -48.58 7.19
CA ALA A 139 -31.24 -47.85 7.68
C ALA A 139 -30.56 -47.02 6.59
N SER A 140 -30.49 -47.53 5.36
CA SER A 140 -29.97 -46.78 4.20
C SER A 140 -30.85 -45.58 3.85
N LEU A 141 -32.18 -45.76 3.84
CA LEU A 141 -33.13 -44.68 3.60
C LEU A 141 -33.08 -43.60 4.68
N ASP A 142 -32.92 -43.99 5.95
CA ASP A 142 -32.81 -43.04 7.07
C ASP A 142 -31.48 -42.26 7.00
N ASN A 143 -30.39 -42.90 6.58
CA ASN A 143 -29.12 -42.22 6.28
C ASN A 143 -29.25 -41.22 5.13
N LEU A 144 -29.96 -41.55 4.05
CA LEU A 144 -30.19 -40.61 2.93
C LEU A 144 -31.06 -39.42 3.35
N ARG A 145 -32.09 -39.66 4.18
CA ARG A 145 -32.92 -38.62 4.77
C ARG A 145 -32.10 -37.68 5.65
N GLU A 146 -31.18 -38.23 6.44
CA GLU A 146 -30.24 -37.46 7.27
C GLU A 146 -29.28 -36.63 6.41
N GLN A 147 -28.68 -37.22 5.37
CA GLN A 147 -27.79 -36.51 4.45
C GLN A 147 -28.48 -35.32 3.77
N ARG A 148 -29.75 -35.48 3.38
CA ARG A 148 -30.56 -34.38 2.85
C ARG A 148 -30.72 -33.25 3.88
N GLY A 149 -31.01 -33.59 5.15
CA GLY A 149 -31.08 -32.61 6.23
C GLY A 149 -29.77 -31.85 6.45
N ILE A 150 -28.63 -32.55 6.35
CA ILE A 150 -27.29 -31.94 6.43
C ILE A 150 -27.04 -31.00 5.25
N LEU A 151 -27.41 -31.38 4.03
CA LEU A 151 -27.28 -30.53 2.84
C LEU A 151 -28.16 -29.29 2.93
N GLU A 152 -29.41 -29.42 3.38
CA GLU A 152 -30.32 -28.28 3.57
C GLU A 152 -29.80 -27.32 4.65
N GLY A 153 -29.25 -27.85 5.75
CA GLY A 153 -28.56 -27.08 6.79
C GLY A 153 -27.31 -26.37 6.26
N THR A 154 -26.53 -27.03 5.42
CA THR A 154 -25.32 -26.48 4.78
C THR A 154 -25.69 -25.38 3.78
N ARG A 155 -26.74 -25.58 2.98
CA ARG A 155 -27.28 -24.56 2.07
C ARG A 155 -27.75 -23.33 2.82
N ARG A 156 -28.48 -23.51 3.93
CA ARG A 156 -28.95 -22.41 4.79
C ARG A 156 -27.76 -21.67 5.43
N ARG A 157 -26.71 -22.41 5.83
CA ARG A 157 -25.44 -21.83 6.31
C ARG A 157 -24.67 -21.09 5.23
N LEU A 158 -24.63 -21.58 4.00
CA LEU A 158 -24.01 -20.88 2.86
C LEU A 158 -24.78 -19.60 2.52
N TRP A 159 -26.11 -19.64 2.59
CA TRP A 159 -26.97 -18.46 2.43
C TRP A 159 -26.70 -17.41 3.53
N ASN A 160 -26.61 -17.85 4.79
CA ASN A 160 -26.30 -16.98 5.92
C ASN A 160 -24.85 -16.49 5.92
N ALA A 161 -23.89 -17.33 5.46
CA ALA A 161 -22.50 -16.97 5.26
C ALA A 161 -22.35 -15.96 4.11
N GLY A 162 -23.18 -16.01 3.06
CA GLY A 162 -23.30 -14.94 2.07
C GLY A 162 -23.69 -13.60 2.70
N GLY A 163 -24.60 -13.61 3.67
CA GLY A 163 -24.92 -12.43 4.50
C GLY A 163 -23.78 -12.00 5.44
N THR A 164 -22.99 -12.96 5.93
CA THR A 164 -21.85 -12.73 6.85
C THR A 164 -20.56 -12.33 6.12
N LEU A 165 -20.41 -12.66 4.84
CA LEU A 165 -19.39 -12.12 3.95
C LEU A 165 -19.60 -10.61 3.68
N GLY A 166 -20.79 -10.09 3.97
CA GLY A 166 -21.03 -8.65 4.13
C GLY A 166 -20.22 -8.01 5.28
N LEU A 167 -19.86 -8.77 6.33
CA LEU A 167 -18.91 -8.36 7.37
C LEU A 167 -17.44 -8.54 6.96
N SER A 168 -17.14 -9.48 6.06
CA SER A 168 -15.81 -9.61 5.45
C SER A 168 -15.45 -8.38 4.62
N ARG A 169 -16.42 -7.75 3.94
CA ARG A 169 -16.22 -6.46 3.25
C ARG A 169 -15.72 -5.35 4.18
N SER A 170 -16.13 -5.33 5.45
CA SER A 170 -15.64 -4.36 6.43
C SER A 170 -14.20 -4.66 6.87
N VAL A 171 -13.83 -5.93 7.00
CA VAL A 171 -12.44 -6.34 7.33
C VAL A 171 -11.52 -6.15 6.13
N ILE A 172 -11.94 -6.54 4.93
CA ILE A 172 -11.26 -6.29 3.65
C ILE A 172 -11.12 -4.79 3.40
N GLY A 173 -12.15 -4.00 3.72
CA GLY A 173 -12.08 -2.54 3.65
C GLY A 173 -11.08 -1.95 4.64
N TYR A 174 -10.99 -2.49 5.85
CA TYR A 174 -10.01 -2.07 6.87
C TYR A 174 -8.57 -2.41 6.46
N ILE A 175 -8.35 -3.60 5.89
CA ILE A 175 -7.05 -4.03 5.36
C ILE A 175 -6.66 -3.15 4.16
N ASN A 176 -7.57 -2.99 3.19
CA ASN A 176 -7.31 -2.16 2.01
C ASN A 176 -7.07 -0.70 2.37
N ARG A 177 -7.70 -0.17 3.43
CA ARG A 177 -7.46 1.20 3.90
C ARG A 177 -6.06 1.37 4.48
N ARG A 178 -5.55 0.40 5.25
CA ARG A 178 -4.16 0.43 5.77
C ARG A 178 -3.14 0.34 4.63
N THR A 179 -3.31 -0.60 3.70
CA THR A 179 -2.42 -0.71 2.54
C THR A 179 -2.50 0.50 1.61
N ALA A 180 -3.66 1.14 1.48
CA ALA A 180 -3.79 2.39 0.73
C ALA A 180 -3.10 3.56 1.45
N GLN A 181 -3.22 3.65 2.78
CA GLN A 181 -2.50 4.64 3.58
C GLN A 181 -0.99 4.49 3.44
N ASP A 182 -0.45 3.27 3.54
CA ASP A 182 0.98 3.00 3.38
C ASP A 182 1.48 3.37 1.98
N LYS A 183 0.69 3.07 0.94
CA LYS A 183 1.00 3.49 -0.45
C LYS A 183 1.01 5.02 -0.60
N VAL A 184 0.11 5.73 0.07
CA VAL A 184 0.07 7.20 0.04
C VAL A 184 1.31 7.77 0.73
N PHE A 185 1.74 7.24 1.87
CA PHE A 185 2.98 7.66 2.55
C PHE A 185 4.22 7.41 1.69
N LEU A 186 4.31 6.26 1.03
CA LEU A 186 5.44 5.93 0.13
C LEU A 186 5.51 6.90 -1.06
N VAL A 187 4.38 7.16 -1.72
CA VAL A 187 4.33 8.10 -2.86
C VAL A 187 4.63 9.53 -2.41
N ALA A 188 4.13 9.94 -1.24
CA ALA A 188 4.42 11.25 -0.68
C ALA A 188 5.91 11.42 -0.32
N GLY A 189 6.54 10.39 0.28
CA GLY A 189 7.98 10.38 0.59
C GLY A 189 8.85 10.44 -0.65
N MET A 190 8.50 9.70 -1.70
CA MET A 190 9.20 9.74 -2.99
C MET A 190 9.09 11.11 -3.67
N PHE A 191 7.89 11.71 -3.66
CA PHE A 191 7.71 13.06 -4.20
C PHE A 191 8.51 14.10 -3.42
N LEU A 192 8.53 14.01 -2.09
CA LEU A 192 9.30 14.91 -1.23
C LEU A 192 10.81 14.77 -1.45
N THR A 193 11.32 13.54 -1.56
CA THR A 193 12.74 13.26 -1.85
C THR A 193 13.14 13.82 -3.21
N CYS A 194 12.31 13.62 -4.24
CA CYS A 194 12.55 14.15 -5.58
C CYS A 194 12.51 15.70 -5.60
N ARG A 195 11.57 16.31 -4.88
CA ARG A 195 11.49 17.77 -4.72
C ARG A 195 12.72 18.35 -4.03
N LEU A 196 13.23 17.70 -2.98
CA LEU A 196 14.46 18.12 -2.30
C LEU A 196 15.66 18.08 -3.26
N ASN A 197 15.83 16.99 -4.01
CA ASN A 197 16.97 16.83 -4.91
C ASN A 197 16.93 17.75 -6.14
N THR A 198 15.74 18.09 -6.64
CA THR A 198 15.61 18.92 -7.85
C THR A 198 15.55 20.41 -7.54
N HIS A 199 14.78 20.81 -6.54
CA HIS A 199 14.49 22.23 -6.25
C HIS A 199 15.31 22.77 -5.08
N TYR A 200 15.78 21.92 -4.17
CA TYR A 200 16.50 22.35 -2.95
C TYR A 200 17.93 21.78 -2.89
N SER A 201 18.56 21.61 -4.06
CA SER A 201 19.89 21.00 -4.17
C SER A 201 20.98 21.85 -3.49
N SER A 202 20.83 23.18 -3.47
CA SER A 202 21.77 24.09 -2.80
C SER A 202 21.67 24.00 -1.27
N GLU A 203 20.47 23.80 -0.74
CA GLU A 203 20.18 23.57 0.67
C GLU A 203 20.73 22.22 1.13
N VAL A 204 20.48 21.16 0.35
CA VAL A 204 21.02 19.81 0.61
C VAL A 204 22.56 19.84 0.61
N LEU A 205 23.17 20.61 -0.30
CA LEU A 205 24.62 20.80 -0.35
C LEU A 205 25.14 21.57 0.88
N CYS A 206 24.43 22.59 1.36
CA CYS A 206 24.78 23.28 2.60
C CYS A 206 24.75 22.32 3.80
N ILE A 207 23.73 21.47 3.90
CA ILE A 207 23.63 20.46 4.95
C ILE A 207 24.80 19.49 4.87
N ALA A 208 25.13 18.98 3.68
CA ALA A 208 26.27 18.06 3.49
C ALA A 208 27.61 18.71 3.88
N ARG A 209 27.84 19.98 3.50
CA ARG A 209 29.08 20.69 3.81
C ARG A 209 29.27 20.94 5.30
N PHE A 210 28.20 21.31 6.00
CA PHE A 210 28.26 21.64 7.42
C PHE A 210 28.18 20.39 8.32
N TYR A 211 27.13 19.58 8.16
CA TYR A 211 26.91 18.39 9.00
C TYR A 211 27.79 17.20 8.59
N GLY A 212 28.10 17.06 7.30
CA GLY A 212 29.05 16.06 6.80
C GLY A 212 30.52 16.47 6.98
N GLN A 213 30.81 17.64 7.58
CA GLN A 213 32.16 18.17 7.84
C GLN A 213 33.06 18.23 6.59
N CYS A 214 32.46 18.34 5.40
CA CYS A 214 33.15 18.29 4.12
C CYS A 214 32.92 19.60 3.34
N PRO A 215 33.71 20.67 3.58
CA PRO A 215 33.50 21.97 2.93
C PRO A 215 33.68 21.92 1.39
N ASN A 216 34.43 20.93 0.90
CA ASN A 216 34.75 20.75 -0.52
C ASN A 216 33.75 19.86 -1.28
N ALA A 217 32.60 19.51 -0.69
CA ALA A 217 31.58 18.74 -1.40
C ALA A 217 31.05 19.53 -2.62
N LEU A 218 31.02 18.88 -3.78
CA LEU A 218 30.61 19.48 -5.05
C LEU A 218 29.14 19.21 -5.39
N ASN A 219 28.67 18.00 -5.12
CA ASN A 219 27.29 17.56 -5.31
C ASN A 219 26.80 16.84 -4.07
N ALA A 220 25.53 17.04 -3.71
CA ALA A 220 24.86 16.31 -2.65
C ALA A 220 23.41 15.99 -3.05
N HIS A 221 22.92 14.84 -2.65
CA HIS A 221 21.54 14.42 -2.87
C HIS A 221 21.03 13.62 -1.67
N VAL A 222 19.72 13.70 -1.43
CA VAL A 222 19.01 12.91 -0.43
C VAL A 222 18.77 11.52 -1.00
N SER A 223 19.26 10.49 -0.32
CA SER A 223 19.06 9.08 -0.70
C SER A 223 17.96 8.40 0.11
N GLY A 224 17.69 8.87 1.33
CA GLY A 224 16.64 8.32 2.21
C GLY A 224 16.00 9.37 3.10
N LEU A 225 14.69 9.25 3.30
CA LEU A 225 13.91 10.11 4.20
C LEU A 225 12.91 9.27 4.98
N ASP A 226 13.24 9.02 6.24
CA ASP A 226 12.39 8.29 7.19
C ASP A 226 11.83 9.24 8.26
N ASP A 227 10.88 8.75 9.07
CA ASP A 227 10.05 9.57 9.98
C ASP A 227 10.84 10.33 11.08
N GLY A 228 12.15 10.14 11.15
CA GLY A 228 13.05 10.87 12.04
C GLY A 228 14.46 11.08 11.51
N GLU A 229 14.79 10.61 10.32
CA GLU A 229 16.16 10.50 9.84
C GLU A 229 16.25 10.89 8.37
N LEU A 230 17.19 11.79 8.06
CA LEU A 230 17.48 12.25 6.71
C LEU A 230 18.85 11.69 6.31
N THR A 231 18.91 10.88 5.27
CA THR A 231 20.16 10.35 4.73
C THR A 231 20.56 11.13 3.49
N ILE A 232 21.75 11.73 3.53
CA ILE A 232 22.31 12.53 2.44
C ILE A 232 23.60 11.87 1.98
N GLU A 233 23.75 11.80 0.67
CA GLU A 233 24.94 11.34 -0.02
C GLU A 233 25.60 12.51 -0.76
N TRP A 234 26.92 12.61 -0.68
CA TRP A 234 27.68 13.62 -1.40
C TRP A 234 28.93 13.04 -2.06
N GLU A 235 29.34 13.70 -3.12
CA GLU A 235 30.53 13.36 -3.89
C GLU A 235 31.70 14.26 -3.48
N LEU A 236 32.81 13.64 -3.12
CA LEU A 236 34.08 14.29 -2.84
C LEU A 236 35.12 13.85 -3.87
N THR A 237 35.80 14.80 -4.50
CA THR A 237 36.94 14.50 -5.37
C THR A 237 38.23 14.66 -4.57
N LYS A 238 38.91 13.55 -4.29
CA LYS A 238 40.23 13.52 -3.65
C LYS A 238 41.21 12.83 -4.59
N ASP A 239 42.31 13.50 -4.93
CA ASP A 239 43.39 12.97 -5.77
C ASP A 239 42.91 12.39 -7.12
N GLY A 240 41.92 13.04 -7.75
CA GLY A 240 41.35 12.63 -9.04
C GLY A 240 40.35 11.47 -8.98
N THR A 241 40.05 10.94 -7.79
CA THR A 241 39.03 9.90 -7.57
C THR A 241 37.79 10.49 -6.88
N THR A 242 36.60 10.17 -7.40
CA THR A 242 35.32 10.55 -6.79
C THR A 242 34.93 9.51 -5.76
N ILE A 243 34.81 9.93 -4.50
CA ILE A 243 34.40 9.11 -3.37
C ILE A 243 33.00 9.57 -2.96
N VAL A 244 32.06 8.64 -2.87
CA VAL A 244 30.71 8.90 -2.35
C VAL A 244 30.72 8.64 -0.85
N GLN A 245 30.25 9.60 -0.07
CA GLN A 245 30.07 9.47 1.37
C GLN A 245 28.64 9.78 1.75
N SER A 246 28.14 9.12 2.80
CA SER A 246 26.79 9.31 3.30
C SER A 246 26.81 9.65 4.79
N THR A 247 25.86 10.48 5.22
CA THR A 247 25.54 10.66 6.64
C THR A 247 24.05 10.63 6.83
N SER A 248 23.65 10.04 7.95
CA SER A 248 22.28 10.16 8.42
C SER A 248 22.19 11.23 9.50
N LEU A 249 21.17 12.07 9.41
CA LEU A 249 20.93 13.19 10.30
C LEU A 249 19.60 12.99 11.02
N ALA A 250 19.67 12.92 12.35
CA ALA A 250 18.49 12.87 13.19
C ALA A 250 17.74 14.22 13.15
N MET A 251 16.44 14.17 12.83
CA MET A 251 15.59 15.35 12.70
C MET A 251 14.72 15.60 13.96
N THR A 252 15.16 15.20 15.16
CA THR A 252 14.29 14.85 16.29
C THR A 252 13.52 15.96 17.03
N ASN A 253 13.63 17.25 16.69
CA ASN A 253 13.24 18.33 17.63
C ASN A 253 12.37 19.48 17.10
N SER A 254 11.53 19.32 16.07
CA SER A 254 10.61 20.42 15.69
C SER A 254 9.21 19.93 15.28
N GLU A 255 8.17 20.52 15.89
CA GLU A 255 6.80 20.44 15.40
C GLU A 255 6.73 21.02 13.97
N GLY A 256 6.40 20.19 12.98
CA GLY A 256 6.32 20.64 11.59
C GLY A 256 6.40 19.51 10.56
N SER A 257 6.09 19.83 9.30
CA SER A 257 6.26 18.89 8.19
C SER A 257 7.75 18.53 7.99
N ALA A 258 8.02 17.33 7.46
CA ALA A 258 9.39 16.89 7.14
C ALA A 258 10.17 17.91 6.32
N MET A 259 9.51 18.59 5.37
CA MET A 259 10.11 19.66 4.58
C MET A 259 10.63 20.82 5.43
N ARG A 260 9.84 21.26 6.42
CA ARG A 260 10.20 22.39 7.29
C ARG A 260 11.43 22.07 8.14
N ARG A 261 11.53 20.82 8.62
CA ARG A 261 12.69 20.30 9.36
C ARG A 261 13.96 20.36 8.52
N VAL A 262 13.89 19.94 7.26
CA VAL A 262 15.04 19.97 6.34
C VAL A 262 15.49 21.42 6.08
N LEU A 263 14.54 22.33 5.82
CA LEU A 263 14.85 23.73 5.57
C LEU A 263 15.47 24.44 6.78
N ASP A 264 15.00 24.17 8.00
CA ASP A 264 15.56 24.71 9.23
C ASP A 264 17.03 24.27 9.44
N LYS A 265 17.32 23.00 9.17
CA LYS A 265 18.71 22.47 9.17
C LYS A 265 19.57 23.11 8.08
N ALA A 266 19.02 23.29 6.88
CA ALA A 266 19.73 23.95 5.78
C ALA A 266 20.03 25.42 6.10
N GLU A 267 19.09 26.13 6.71
CA GLU A 267 19.27 27.52 7.10
C GLU A 267 20.36 27.66 8.17
N THR A 268 20.34 26.80 9.18
CA THR A 268 21.39 26.73 10.21
C THR A 268 22.77 26.49 9.58
N ALA A 269 22.88 25.52 8.67
CA ALA A 269 24.11 25.21 7.96
C ALA A 269 24.60 26.39 7.11
N ARG A 270 23.68 27.06 6.39
CA ARG A 270 23.99 28.21 5.54
C ARG A 270 24.53 29.39 6.36
N ILE A 271 23.91 29.71 7.50
CA ILE A 271 24.37 30.77 8.40
C ILE A 271 25.79 30.46 8.89
N ALA A 272 26.04 29.23 9.34
CA ALA A 272 27.35 28.83 9.83
C ALA A 272 28.44 28.87 8.74
N LEU A 273 28.12 28.41 7.52
CA LEU A 273 29.04 28.47 6.38
C LEU A 273 29.33 29.91 5.95
N SER A 274 28.33 30.80 5.96
CA SER A 274 28.52 32.22 5.62
C SER A 274 29.40 32.97 6.63
N ALA A 275 29.29 32.64 7.93
CA ALA A 275 30.17 33.19 8.94
C ALA A 275 31.63 32.73 8.73
N MET A 276 31.82 31.47 8.31
CA MET A 276 33.14 30.91 8.00
C MET A 276 33.74 31.50 6.71
N SER A 277 32.91 31.75 5.68
CA SER A 277 33.38 32.39 4.44
C SER A 277 33.80 33.84 4.66
N ILE A 278 33.06 34.59 5.50
CA ILE A 278 33.42 35.98 5.86
C ILE A 278 34.77 36.02 6.60
N ALA A 279 35.08 35.00 7.41
CA ALA A 279 36.39 34.86 8.06
C ALA A 279 37.52 34.55 7.07
N LEU A 280 37.25 33.78 6.01
CA LEU A 280 38.19 33.48 4.93
C LEU A 280 38.41 34.66 3.95
N GLN A 281 37.39 35.50 3.76
CA GLN A 281 37.39 36.63 2.84
C GLN A 281 38.32 37.78 3.27
N GLN A 282 38.80 37.77 4.53
CA GLN A 282 39.90 38.63 4.98
C GLN A 282 41.28 38.23 4.41
N SER A 283 41.40 37.12 3.68
CA SER A 283 42.68 36.64 3.10
C SER A 283 42.89 36.95 1.61
N GLY A 284 41.95 37.64 0.94
CA GLY A 284 42.15 38.22 -0.39
C GLY A 284 42.34 37.21 -1.53
N ASP A 285 41.23 36.70 -2.06
CA ASP A 285 41.18 35.93 -3.30
C ASP A 285 40.14 36.52 -4.27
N MET A 286 40.33 36.30 -5.58
CA MET A 286 39.44 36.77 -6.64
C MET A 286 38.03 36.17 -6.51
N LEU A 287 37.01 37.03 -6.52
CA LEU A 287 35.62 36.61 -6.54
C LEU A 287 35.24 36.14 -7.95
N PRO A 288 34.63 34.94 -8.10
CA PRO A 288 34.17 34.47 -9.39
C PRO A 288 33.03 35.36 -9.93
N THR A 289 33.00 35.54 -11.25
CA THR A 289 31.93 36.35 -11.88
C THR A 289 30.68 35.49 -12.00
N SER A 290 29.62 35.81 -11.27
CA SER A 290 28.36 35.06 -11.30
C SER A 290 27.56 35.39 -12.57
N ILE A 291 27.24 34.38 -13.37
CA ILE A 291 26.40 34.54 -14.56
C ILE A 291 24.94 34.41 -14.14
N GLU A 292 24.25 35.55 -14.07
CA GLU A 292 22.81 35.61 -13.77
C GLU A 292 21.96 35.64 -15.04
N PHE A 293 20.76 35.09 -14.97
CA PHE A 293 19.82 35.14 -16.08
C PHE A 293 19.33 36.58 -16.33
N LEU A 294 19.49 37.05 -17.56
CA LEU A 294 19.01 38.36 -17.98
C LEU A 294 18.16 38.20 -19.24
N LEU A 295 16.94 38.73 -19.19
CA LEU A 295 16.07 38.74 -20.37
C LEU A 295 16.62 39.64 -21.47
N PRO A 296 16.30 39.35 -22.75
CA PRO A 296 16.53 40.29 -23.83
C PRO A 296 15.87 41.65 -23.54
N PRO A 297 16.42 42.76 -24.09
CA PRO A 297 15.81 44.07 -23.99
C PRO A 297 14.32 44.05 -24.38
N GLN A 298 13.49 44.74 -23.60
CA GLN A 298 12.03 44.82 -23.81
C GLN A 298 11.59 45.08 -25.27
N PRO A 299 12.21 45.99 -26.07
CA PRO A 299 11.77 46.21 -27.45
C PRO A 299 11.95 44.96 -28.33
N ILE A 300 13.03 44.20 -28.13
CA ILE A 300 13.30 42.96 -28.88
C ILE A 300 12.28 41.89 -28.48
N MET A 301 12.02 41.75 -27.18
CA MET A 301 11.02 40.82 -26.67
C MET A 301 9.63 41.09 -27.25
N MET A 302 9.19 42.34 -27.28
CA MET A 302 7.89 42.71 -27.86
C MET A 302 7.83 42.48 -29.36
N SER A 303 8.92 42.76 -30.09
CA SER A 303 9.02 42.48 -31.52
C SER A 303 8.92 40.98 -31.83
N VAL A 304 9.61 40.13 -31.07
CA VAL A 304 9.58 38.67 -31.29
C VAL A 304 8.21 38.10 -30.94
N LEU A 305 7.62 38.51 -29.81
CA LEU A 305 6.30 38.03 -29.39
C LEU A 305 5.19 38.45 -30.36
N SER A 306 5.21 39.71 -30.82
CA SER A 306 4.25 40.20 -31.81
C SER A 306 4.42 39.49 -33.15
N GLY A 307 5.65 39.30 -33.63
CA GLY A 307 5.93 38.56 -34.85
C GLY A 307 5.46 37.11 -34.78
N LEU A 308 5.72 36.42 -33.67
CA LEU A 308 5.29 35.04 -33.45
C LEU A 308 3.76 34.94 -33.33
N ALA A 309 3.11 35.91 -32.66
CA ALA A 309 1.66 35.97 -32.57
C ALA A 309 1.00 36.18 -33.94
N VAL A 310 1.53 37.08 -34.77
CA VAL A 310 1.04 37.32 -36.14
C VAL A 310 1.26 36.07 -37.00
N LEU A 311 2.43 35.43 -36.91
CA LEU A 311 2.72 34.22 -37.67
C LEU A 311 1.81 33.05 -37.27
N LEU A 312 1.57 32.87 -35.96
CA LEU A 312 0.66 31.85 -35.45
C LEU A 312 -0.80 32.14 -35.82
N PHE A 313 -1.22 33.40 -35.80
CA PHE A 313 -2.55 33.82 -36.25
C PHE A 313 -2.73 33.51 -37.74
N LEU A 314 -1.79 33.91 -38.60
CA LEU A 314 -1.87 33.65 -40.04
C LEU A 314 -1.78 32.16 -40.38
N ALA A 315 -1.00 31.39 -39.64
CA ALA A 315 -0.91 29.93 -39.84
C ALA A 315 -2.21 29.18 -39.47
N SER A 316 -3.00 29.71 -38.52
CA SER A 316 -4.17 29.02 -37.94
C SER A 316 -5.53 29.52 -38.44
N VAL A 317 -5.62 30.77 -38.89
CA VAL A 317 -6.88 31.38 -39.32
C VAL A 317 -7.34 30.85 -40.68
N GLN A 318 -8.65 30.68 -40.85
CA GLN A 318 -9.24 30.34 -42.14
C GLN A 318 -9.16 31.56 -43.10
N PRO A 319 -8.97 31.36 -44.41
CA PRO A 319 -8.78 32.45 -45.38
C PRO A 319 -10.10 33.17 -45.73
N ILE A 320 -10.69 33.85 -44.75
CA ILE A 320 -11.94 34.61 -44.88
C ILE A 320 -11.66 36.09 -44.57
N GLY A 321 -12.29 37.01 -45.31
CA GLY A 321 -12.16 38.46 -45.09
C GLY A 321 -10.74 38.99 -45.34
N LEU A 322 -10.24 39.87 -44.46
CA LEU A 322 -8.90 40.47 -44.59
C LEU A 322 -7.77 39.43 -44.57
N ALA A 323 -7.93 38.33 -43.84
CA ALA A 323 -6.96 37.23 -43.85
C ALA A 323 -6.93 36.53 -45.23
N GLY A 324 -8.03 36.54 -45.97
CA GLY A 324 -8.10 36.00 -47.34
C GLY A 324 -7.20 36.78 -48.32
N LEU A 325 -7.10 38.11 -48.18
CA LEU A 325 -6.20 38.94 -48.99
C LEU A 325 -4.73 38.61 -48.75
N VAL A 326 -4.34 38.38 -47.50
CA VAL A 326 -2.97 37.97 -47.15
C VAL A 326 -2.68 36.57 -47.70
N HIS A 327 -3.64 35.65 -47.55
CA HIS A 327 -3.51 34.28 -48.04
C HIS A 327 -3.53 34.14 -49.56
N TRP A 328 -4.08 35.13 -50.27
CA TRP A 328 -4.02 35.23 -51.72
C TRP A 328 -2.60 35.49 -52.22
N ILE A 329 -1.81 36.27 -51.48
CA ILE A 329 -0.40 36.54 -51.80
C ILE A 329 0.49 35.40 -51.31
N VAL A 330 0.27 34.92 -50.08
CA VAL A 330 1.08 33.87 -49.45
C VAL A 330 0.17 32.73 -48.97
N PRO A 331 0.21 31.53 -49.57
CA PRO A 331 -0.66 30.43 -49.17
C PRO A 331 -0.49 30.06 -47.69
N GLN A 332 -1.59 29.66 -47.02
CA GLN A 332 -1.59 29.30 -45.60
C GLN A 332 -0.55 28.24 -45.23
N ARG A 333 -0.29 27.28 -46.14
CA ARG A 333 0.74 26.25 -45.97
C ARG A 333 2.14 26.83 -45.83
N VAL A 334 2.43 27.96 -46.47
CA VAL A 334 3.73 28.64 -46.36
C VAL A 334 3.89 29.22 -44.96
N PHE A 335 2.85 29.86 -44.39
CA PHE A 335 2.89 30.32 -43.00
C PHE A 335 3.05 29.19 -42.00
N GLN A 336 2.41 28.04 -42.22
CA GLN A 336 2.59 26.85 -41.39
C GLN A 336 4.03 26.30 -41.49
N LEU A 337 4.59 26.21 -42.70
CA LEU A 337 5.99 25.80 -42.91
C LEU A 337 6.97 26.78 -42.25
N LEU A 338 6.72 28.09 -42.34
CA LEU A 338 7.51 29.12 -41.66
C LEU A 338 7.43 28.98 -40.14
N LEU A 339 6.24 28.73 -39.58
CA LEU A 339 6.06 28.52 -38.15
C LEU A 339 6.80 27.25 -37.66
N TYR A 340 6.68 26.13 -38.37
CA TYR A 340 7.36 24.90 -38.00
C TYR A 340 8.88 24.98 -38.16
N SER A 341 9.37 25.63 -39.21
CA SER A 341 10.81 25.84 -39.41
C SER A 341 11.39 26.79 -38.37
N LEU A 342 10.68 27.85 -37.99
CA LEU A 342 11.08 28.76 -36.91
C LEU A 342 11.12 28.04 -35.55
N ALA A 343 10.10 27.22 -35.25
CA ALA A 343 10.07 26.42 -34.02
C ALA A 343 11.23 25.39 -33.99
N ALA A 344 11.52 24.74 -35.11
CA ALA A 344 12.66 23.84 -35.23
C ALA A 344 14.00 24.58 -35.05
N LEU A 345 14.15 25.78 -35.61
CA LEU A 345 15.34 26.62 -35.44
C LEU A 345 15.55 27.00 -33.97
N HIS A 346 14.51 27.49 -33.29
CA HIS A 346 14.57 27.82 -31.86
C HIS A 346 14.91 26.60 -30.99
N ALA A 347 14.41 25.41 -31.35
CA ALA A 347 14.77 24.18 -30.65
C ALA A 347 16.25 23.82 -30.82
N VAL A 348 16.80 23.95 -32.04
CA VAL A 348 18.23 23.75 -32.31
C VAL A 348 19.08 24.76 -31.54
N GLU A 349 18.69 26.02 -31.53
CA GLU A 349 19.37 27.09 -30.78
C GLU A 349 19.35 26.84 -29.28
N ALA A 350 18.22 26.39 -28.72
CA ALA A 350 18.10 26.05 -27.31
C ALA A 350 19.03 24.89 -26.92
N VAL A 351 19.13 23.84 -27.76
CA VAL A 351 20.07 22.73 -27.55
C VAL A 351 21.51 23.23 -27.63
N ALA A 352 21.84 24.05 -28.62
CA ALA A 352 23.18 24.61 -28.76
C ALA A 352 23.56 25.46 -27.53
N LEU A 353 22.67 26.35 -27.08
CA LEU A 353 22.91 27.17 -25.90
C LEU A 353 23.03 26.33 -24.63
N PHE A 354 22.22 25.29 -24.47
CA PHE A 354 22.34 24.35 -23.34
C PHE A 354 23.70 23.67 -23.31
N LEU A 355 24.22 23.22 -24.47
CA LEU A 355 25.56 22.65 -24.57
C LEU A 355 26.65 23.66 -24.21
N VAL A 356 26.53 24.91 -24.67
CA VAL A 356 27.44 26.00 -24.29
C VAL A 356 27.37 26.26 -22.78
N CYS A 357 26.18 26.27 -22.19
CA CYS A 357 26.00 26.42 -20.75
C CYS A 357 26.67 25.27 -19.97
N CYS A 358 26.51 24.03 -20.41
CA CYS A 358 27.21 22.88 -19.83
C CYS A 358 28.73 22.98 -19.97
N TYR A 359 29.21 23.50 -21.10
CA TYR A 359 30.63 23.72 -21.34
C TYR A 359 31.20 24.80 -20.42
N VAL A 360 30.55 25.96 -20.31
CA VAL A 360 30.96 27.06 -19.43
C VAL A 360 31.03 26.61 -17.96
N ARG A 361 30.08 25.78 -17.52
CA ARG A 361 30.07 25.22 -16.15
C ARG A 361 31.24 24.24 -15.89
N ARG A 362 31.82 23.65 -16.94
CA ARG A 362 33.00 22.77 -16.83
C ARG A 362 34.32 23.53 -16.86
N LEU A 363 34.33 24.82 -17.19
CA LEU A 363 35.55 25.63 -17.18
C LEU A 363 35.99 25.91 -15.74
N PRO A 364 37.29 25.71 -15.39
CA PRO A 364 37.77 25.95 -14.04
C PRO A 364 37.93 27.46 -13.73
N ARG A 365 37.36 27.88 -12.59
CA ARG A 365 37.71 29.06 -11.77
C ARG A 365 37.35 30.50 -12.18
N GLU A 366 36.68 30.76 -13.31
CA GLU A 366 36.37 32.16 -13.70
C GLU A 366 34.88 32.53 -13.66
N TYR A 367 33.97 31.55 -13.81
CA TYR A 367 32.53 31.79 -13.90
C TYR A 367 31.75 30.83 -12.99
N GLU A 368 30.90 31.39 -12.12
CA GLU A 368 29.92 30.61 -11.36
C GLU A 368 28.56 30.70 -12.07
N MET A 369 28.10 29.58 -12.64
CA MET A 369 26.78 29.49 -13.26
C MET A 369 25.92 28.41 -12.60
N ASN A 370 24.81 28.86 -12.01
CA ASN A 370 23.81 27.99 -11.39
C ASN A 370 22.99 27.24 -12.46
N TRP A 371 22.51 26.03 -12.14
CA TRP A 371 21.66 25.22 -13.03
C TRP A 371 20.35 25.93 -13.38
N ASP A 372 19.81 26.73 -12.44
CA ASP A 372 18.61 27.52 -12.67
C ASP A 372 18.81 28.55 -13.79
N ALA A 373 19.96 29.23 -13.79
CA ALA A 373 20.29 30.20 -14.84
C ALA A 373 20.46 29.50 -16.19
N ALA A 374 21.14 28.35 -16.24
CA ALA A 374 21.30 27.55 -17.45
C ALA A 374 19.95 27.13 -18.05
N MET A 375 19.02 26.66 -17.20
CA MET A 375 17.68 26.29 -17.63
C MET A 375 16.85 27.50 -18.06
N GLN A 376 16.93 28.63 -17.35
CA GLN A 376 16.24 29.86 -17.73
C GLN A 376 16.72 30.39 -19.08
N TYR A 377 18.03 30.38 -19.36
CA TYR A 377 18.58 30.72 -20.68
C TYR A 377 18.10 29.76 -21.77
N THR A 378 18.05 28.45 -21.49
CA THR A 378 17.59 27.43 -22.45
C THR A 378 16.10 27.60 -22.78
N VAL A 379 15.24 27.75 -21.76
CA VAL A 379 13.80 27.96 -21.93
C VAL A 379 13.51 29.29 -22.62
N SER A 380 14.22 30.36 -22.24
CA SER A 380 14.10 31.67 -22.87
C SER A 380 14.48 31.63 -24.36
N THR A 381 15.46 30.80 -24.75
CA THR A 381 15.88 30.62 -26.15
C THR A 381 14.82 29.93 -27.00
N LEU A 382 13.97 29.08 -26.43
CA LEU A 382 12.84 28.51 -27.17
C LEU A 382 11.84 29.58 -27.65
N VAL A 383 11.73 30.70 -26.93
CA VAL A 383 10.81 31.79 -27.25
C VAL A 383 11.50 32.90 -28.03
N PHE A 384 12.70 33.29 -27.62
CA PHE A 384 13.41 34.46 -28.16
C PHE A 384 14.58 34.12 -29.08
N GLY A 385 14.88 32.83 -29.27
CA GLY A 385 15.96 32.35 -30.13
C GLY A 385 17.32 32.95 -29.79
N VAL A 386 18.09 33.24 -30.84
CA VAL A 386 19.45 33.82 -30.79
C VAL A 386 19.57 35.04 -29.87
N PHE A 387 18.53 35.85 -29.71
CA PHE A 387 18.60 37.07 -28.88
C PHE A 387 18.94 36.78 -27.42
N THR A 388 18.43 35.67 -26.87
CA THR A 388 18.81 35.20 -25.53
C THR A 388 20.26 34.73 -25.49
N GLY A 389 20.71 34.02 -26.54
CA GLY A 389 22.11 33.62 -26.69
C GLY A 389 23.09 34.80 -26.77
N ILE A 390 22.72 35.89 -27.43
CA ILE A 390 23.54 37.12 -27.51
C ILE A 390 23.72 37.75 -26.12
N VAL A 391 22.65 37.81 -25.31
CA VAL A 391 22.72 38.34 -23.95
C VAL A 391 23.62 37.48 -23.08
N PHE A 392 23.47 36.16 -23.17
CA PHE A 392 24.33 35.20 -22.49
C PHE A 392 25.81 35.37 -22.89
N MET A 393 26.11 35.38 -24.18
CA MET A 393 27.48 35.51 -24.68
C MET A 393 28.12 36.85 -24.29
N ARG A 394 27.33 37.93 -24.21
CA ARG A 394 27.81 39.22 -23.68
C ARG A 394 28.20 39.14 -22.21
N GLN A 395 27.53 38.32 -21.40
CA GLN A 395 27.93 38.13 -20.00
C GLN A 395 29.19 37.27 -19.90
N VAL A 396 29.27 36.19 -20.68
CA VAL A 396 30.45 35.32 -20.72
C VAL A 396 31.70 36.08 -21.21
N MET A 397 31.56 36.95 -22.21
CA MET A 397 32.68 37.72 -22.75
C MET A 397 33.07 38.95 -21.92
N LYS A 398 32.37 39.27 -20.82
CA LYS A 398 32.81 40.36 -19.93
C LYS A 398 34.09 39.91 -19.20
N PRO A 399 35.16 40.73 -19.20
CA PRO A 399 36.34 40.41 -18.41
C PRO A 399 35.98 40.40 -16.91
N PRO A 400 36.57 39.50 -16.10
CA PRO A 400 36.30 39.44 -14.67
C PRO A 400 36.66 40.78 -13.99
N GLU A 401 35.76 41.29 -13.15
CA GLU A 401 35.99 42.54 -12.43
C GLU A 401 37.10 42.36 -11.38
N TYR A 402 38.20 43.09 -11.56
CA TYR A 402 39.18 43.26 -10.49
C TYR A 402 38.57 44.11 -9.38
N VAL A 403 38.49 43.57 -8.16
CA VAL A 403 38.26 44.38 -6.96
C VAL A 403 39.47 45.31 -6.81
N LYS A 404 39.32 46.58 -7.22
CA LYS A 404 40.29 47.62 -6.86
C LYS A 404 40.25 47.75 -5.34
N LYS A 405 41.34 47.36 -4.68
CA LYS A 405 41.63 47.75 -3.30
C LYS A 405 41.42 49.26 -3.20
N LYS A 406 40.45 49.71 -2.41
CA LYS A 406 40.54 51.03 -1.79
C LYS A 406 41.68 50.92 -0.77
N VAL A 407 42.87 51.33 -1.19
CA VAL A 407 43.88 51.79 -0.24
C VAL A 407 43.46 53.21 0.08
N GLU A 408 42.81 53.36 1.23
CA GLU A 408 42.79 54.51 2.16
C GLU A 408 41.55 54.45 3.06
#